data_AF-L7J0S1-F1
#
_entry.id   AF-L7J0S1-F1
#
_cell.length_a   1.000
_cell.length_b   1.000
_cell.length_c   1.000
_cell.angle_alpha   90.00
_cell.angle_beta   90.00
_cell.angle_gamma   90.00
#
_symmetry.space_group_name_H-M   'P 1'
#
loop_
_entity.id
_entity.type
_entity.pdbx_description
1 polymer ?
#
loop_
_entity_poly.entity_id
_entity_poly.type
_entity_poly.pdbx_seq_one_letter_code
_entity_poly.pdbx_strand_id
1 'polypeptide(L)'
;MQFSVATIFTTVLAAASAASALAIQPAHLETRGPIVTIVEEPAVDRRGAAASVASAAGTEAAKQAAKMAVQAVADLISNIMKWNSARQTFTKETVKQMMDNNKDPTIVAAACYNKGYRLQNEQNIDGKTSVNFKLGALHTNYDCMYLRAPNAFWTDSDGGYQNLAYRYTKACSFDSETGDLTCN
;
A
#
# COMPACT_ATOMS: atom_id res chain seq x y z
N MET A 1 -86.53 -4.38 38.89
CA MET A 1 -86.02 -5.21 37.79
C MET A 1 -84.63 -4.69 37.47
N GLN A 2 -83.60 -5.18 38.18
CA GLN A 2 -82.61 -6.13 37.65
C GLN A 2 -82.18 -5.80 36.22
N PHE A 3 -80.91 -5.45 36.01
CA PHE A 3 -79.94 -6.29 35.29
C PHE A 3 -78.52 -5.79 35.57
N SER A 4 -77.72 -6.68 36.18
CA SER A 4 -76.26 -6.62 36.22
C SER A 4 -75.70 -6.76 34.81
N VAL A 5 -74.67 -5.98 34.47
CA VAL A 5 -73.74 -6.33 33.39
C VAL A 5 -72.32 -6.07 33.86
N ALA A 6 -71.62 -7.17 34.19
CA ALA A 6 -70.19 -7.23 34.32
C ALA A 6 -69.58 -7.46 32.92
N THR A 7 -68.55 -6.71 32.54
CA THR A 7 -67.77 -7.02 31.34
C THR A 7 -66.29 -6.73 31.57
N ILE A 8 -65.66 -7.76 32.16
CA ILE A 8 -64.33 -8.34 31.90
C ILE A 8 -63.32 -7.44 31.14
N PHE A 9 -62.29 -7.01 31.86
CA PHE A 9 -61.02 -6.53 31.30
C PHE A 9 -60.22 -7.73 30.76
N THR A 10 -60.02 -7.79 29.44
CA THR A 10 -59.12 -8.78 28.82
C THR A 10 -57.73 -8.14 28.64
N THR A 11 -56.81 -8.44 29.56
CA THR A 11 -55.39 -8.13 29.39
C THR A 11 -54.76 -9.10 28.38
N VAL A 12 -54.34 -8.59 27.22
CA VAL A 12 -53.52 -9.35 26.28
C VAL A 12 -52.07 -9.34 26.79
N LEU A 13 -51.65 -10.46 27.37
CA LEU A 13 -50.26 -10.73 27.72
C LEU A 13 -49.51 -11.08 26.43
N ALA A 14 -48.82 -10.12 25.82
CA ALA A 14 -47.90 -10.39 24.72
C ALA A 14 -46.64 -11.06 25.29
N ALA A 15 -46.54 -12.38 25.11
CA ALA A 15 -45.33 -13.13 25.42
C ALA A 15 -44.18 -12.65 24.51
N ALA A 16 -43.19 -12.00 25.10
CA ALA A 16 -41.91 -11.72 24.45
C ALA A 16 -41.15 -13.04 24.30
N SER A 17 -41.26 -13.66 23.13
CA SER A 17 -40.36 -14.74 22.73
C SER A 17 -38.97 -14.14 22.49
N ALA A 18 -38.10 -14.31 23.49
CA ALA A 18 -36.66 -14.14 23.32
C ALA A 18 -36.15 -15.24 22.38
N ALA A 19 -36.33 -15.04 21.08
CA ALA A 19 -35.54 -15.74 20.07
C ALA A 19 -34.14 -15.13 20.13
N SER A 20 -33.20 -15.88 20.70
CA SER A 20 -31.77 -15.61 20.64
C SER A 20 -31.39 -15.33 19.18
N ALA A 21 -31.23 -14.06 18.84
CA ALA A 21 -30.52 -13.64 17.66
C ALA A 21 -29.07 -14.05 17.87
N LEU A 22 -28.75 -15.30 17.51
CA LEU A 22 -27.39 -15.67 17.15
C LEU A 22 -26.99 -14.73 16.02
N ALA A 23 -26.25 -13.70 16.39
CA ALA A 23 -25.52 -12.84 15.49
C ALA A 23 -24.51 -13.71 14.75
N ILE A 24 -24.97 -14.37 13.68
CA ILE A 24 -24.09 -14.88 12.64
C ILE A 24 -23.76 -13.64 11.81
N GLN A 25 -22.72 -12.92 12.21
CA GLN A 25 -22.01 -12.07 11.27
C GLN A 25 -21.45 -13.00 10.20
N PRO A 26 -21.87 -12.91 8.92
CA PRO A 26 -21.21 -13.69 7.90
C PRO A 26 -19.79 -13.16 7.78
N ALA A 27 -18.83 -14.07 7.93
CA ALA A 27 -17.44 -13.86 7.58
C ALA A 27 -17.36 -13.47 6.09
N HIS A 28 -17.44 -12.16 5.80
CA HIS A 28 -17.26 -11.58 4.48
C HIS A 28 -15.96 -10.75 4.48
N LEU A 29 -14.84 -11.35 4.90
CA LEU A 29 -13.54 -10.66 4.86
C LEU A 29 -12.46 -11.35 4.04
N GLU A 30 -12.74 -12.47 3.35
CA GLU A 30 -11.68 -13.29 2.72
C GLU A 30 -11.73 -13.46 1.20
N THR A 31 -12.65 -12.80 0.48
CA THR A 31 -12.75 -12.94 -0.99
C THR A 31 -12.43 -11.68 -1.79
N ARG A 32 -11.91 -10.62 -1.17
CA ARG A 32 -11.44 -9.43 -1.88
C ARG A 32 -9.92 -9.50 -2.02
N GLY A 33 -9.41 -9.26 -3.22
CA GLY A 33 -7.96 -9.21 -3.46
C GLY A 33 -7.29 -8.00 -2.81
N PRO A 34 -6.07 -7.65 -3.24
CA PRO A 34 -5.27 -6.64 -2.57
C PRO A 34 -5.97 -5.28 -2.54
N ILE A 35 -5.91 -4.62 -1.38
CA ILE A 35 -6.31 -3.23 -1.19
C ILE A 35 -5.03 -2.41 -1.11
N VAL A 36 -4.89 -1.44 -2.00
CA VAL A 36 -3.73 -0.54 -2.08
C VAL A 36 -4.21 0.87 -1.74
N THR A 37 -3.61 1.47 -0.72
CA THR A 37 -3.97 2.81 -0.26
C THR A 37 -2.74 3.67 -0.18
N ILE A 38 -2.81 4.88 -0.75
CA ILE A 38 -1.72 5.84 -0.67
C ILE A 38 -1.80 6.53 0.69
N VAL A 39 -0.68 6.59 1.39
CA VAL A 39 -0.56 7.25 2.68
C VAL A 39 -0.01 8.64 2.43
N GLU A 40 -0.82 9.67 2.71
CA GLU A 40 -0.36 11.06 2.70
C GLU A 40 0.37 11.33 4.04
N GLU A 41 1.69 11.56 4.00
CA GLU A 41 2.51 11.72 5.22
C GLU A 41 2.17 13.03 5.98
N PRO A 42 2.32 13.02 7.32
CA PRO A 42 3.59 13.38 7.93
C PRO A 42 4.28 12.13 8.47
N ALA A 43 5.58 12.04 8.22
CA ALA A 43 6.36 10.83 8.35
C ALA A 43 6.19 10.06 9.67
N VAL A 44 6.52 8.76 9.57
CA VAL A 44 7.08 7.90 10.63
C VAL A 44 6.22 6.67 10.98
N ASP A 45 6.50 5.57 10.29
CA ASP A 45 6.67 4.27 10.95
C ASP A 45 8.16 3.89 10.81
N ARG A 46 8.92 4.05 11.90
CA ARG A 46 10.39 3.85 11.93
C ARG A 46 10.72 2.38 11.67
N ARG A 47 11.03 2.02 10.43
CA ARG A 47 11.45 0.67 10.09
C ARG A 47 12.96 0.55 10.07
N GLY A 48 13.51 0.17 11.22
CA GLY A 48 14.94 -0.09 11.42
C GLY A 48 15.72 1.20 11.65
N ALA A 49 16.66 1.18 12.59
CA ALA A 49 17.39 2.37 13.00
C ALA A 49 18.11 3.07 11.83
N ALA A 50 18.11 4.41 11.87
CA ALA A 50 18.80 5.38 10.99
C ALA A 50 18.11 5.89 9.69
N ALA A 51 16.77 5.98 9.64
CA ALA A 51 16.12 6.83 8.64
C ALA A 51 16.16 8.32 9.07
N SER A 52 17.04 9.10 8.45
CA SER A 52 17.01 10.56 8.48
C SER A 52 15.64 11.05 8.04
N VAL A 53 14.93 11.75 8.93
CA VAL A 53 13.67 12.41 8.60
C VAL A 53 14.02 13.74 7.94
N ALA A 54 14.53 13.69 6.71
CA ALA A 54 14.61 14.84 5.82
C ALA A 54 13.75 14.54 4.59
N SER A 55 12.50 15.01 4.67
CA SER A 55 11.50 14.80 3.63
C SER A 55 11.89 15.54 2.35
N ALA A 56 12.58 14.86 1.44
CA ALA A 56 12.56 15.20 0.02
C ALA A 56 11.16 14.88 -0.54
N ALA A 57 10.20 15.72 -0.15
CA ALA A 57 8.91 15.83 -0.80
C ALA A 57 9.21 16.30 -2.22
N GLY A 58 9.39 15.36 -3.14
CA GLY A 58 9.60 15.64 -4.55
C GLY A 58 8.53 16.58 -5.15
N THR A 59 8.74 16.99 -6.39
CA THR A 59 7.80 17.81 -7.16
C THR A 59 6.39 17.20 -7.15
N GLU A 60 5.37 18.07 -7.10
CA GLU A 60 3.98 17.62 -7.07
C GLU A 60 3.61 16.81 -8.31
N ALA A 61 4.21 17.16 -9.46
CA ALA A 61 4.03 16.42 -10.71
C ALA A 61 4.54 14.97 -10.60
N ALA A 62 5.72 14.76 -10.03
CA ALA A 62 6.27 13.41 -9.84
C ALA A 62 5.47 12.62 -8.80
N LYS A 63 5.01 13.26 -7.72
CA LYS A 63 4.10 12.63 -6.76
C LYS A 63 2.81 12.18 -7.42
N GLN A 64 2.17 13.05 -8.20
CA GLN A 64 0.94 12.70 -8.92
C GLN A 64 1.18 11.56 -9.92
N ALA A 65 2.31 11.56 -10.63
CA ALA A 65 2.68 10.46 -11.53
C ALA A 65 2.86 9.13 -10.77
N ALA A 66 3.54 9.14 -9.62
CA ALA A 66 3.69 7.97 -8.76
C ALA A 66 2.33 7.50 -8.22
N LYS A 67 1.46 8.42 -7.76
CA LYS A 67 0.10 8.09 -7.29
C LYS A 67 -0.72 7.40 -8.39
N MET A 68 -0.70 7.92 -9.62
CA MET A 68 -1.41 7.30 -10.76
C MET A 68 -0.86 5.92 -11.09
N ALA A 69 0.47 5.74 -11.08
CA ALA A 69 1.09 4.44 -11.31
C ALA A 69 0.65 3.41 -10.25
N VAL A 70 0.64 3.79 -8.97
CA VAL A 70 0.19 2.94 -7.86
C VAL A 70 -1.29 2.55 -8.03
N GLN A 71 -2.15 3.51 -8.40
CA GLN A 71 -3.58 3.26 -8.61
C GLN A 71 -3.83 2.31 -9.79
N ALA A 72 -3.16 2.51 -10.92
CA ALA A 72 -3.29 1.62 -12.09
C ALA A 72 -2.90 0.17 -11.75
N VAL A 73 -1.90 -0.01 -10.89
CA VAL A 73 -1.46 -1.34 -10.46
C VAL A 73 -2.41 -1.95 -9.42
N ALA A 74 -3.01 -1.14 -8.55
CA ALA A 74 -4.02 -1.61 -7.60
C ALA A 74 -5.18 -2.33 -8.31
N ASP A 75 -5.65 -1.76 -9.43
CA ASP A 75 -6.71 -2.36 -10.24
C ASP A 75 -6.24 -3.67 -10.89
N LEU A 76 -5.01 -3.67 -11.44
CA LEU A 76 -4.42 -4.84 -12.09
C LEU A 76 -4.29 -6.05 -11.16
N ILE A 77 -3.94 -5.82 -9.89
CA ILE A 77 -3.71 -6.91 -8.94
C ILE A 77 -4.94 -7.33 -8.15
N SER A 78 -6.08 -6.66 -8.35
CA SER A 78 -7.31 -6.80 -7.54
C SER A 78 -7.88 -8.23 -7.48
N ASN A 79 -7.48 -9.11 -8.40
CA ASN A 79 -7.86 -10.52 -8.46
C ASN A 79 -6.76 -11.49 -7.98
N ILE A 80 -5.59 -11.00 -7.58
CA ILE A 80 -4.46 -11.84 -7.15
C ILE A 80 -4.58 -12.14 -5.65
N MET A 81 -5.08 -13.34 -5.34
CA MET A 81 -5.30 -13.77 -3.95
C MET A 81 -4.07 -14.36 -3.26
N LYS A 82 -2.97 -14.57 -3.98
CA LYS A 82 -1.72 -15.11 -3.41
C LYS A 82 -0.81 -13.97 -2.95
N TRP A 83 -0.55 -13.88 -1.64
CA TRP A 83 0.25 -12.81 -1.02
C TRP A 83 1.55 -12.48 -1.75
N ASN A 84 2.43 -13.47 -1.94
CA ASN A 84 3.72 -13.24 -2.58
C ASN A 84 3.58 -12.85 -4.05
N SER A 85 2.65 -13.48 -4.78
CA SER A 85 2.39 -13.13 -6.18
C SER A 85 1.86 -11.71 -6.31
N ALA A 86 0.91 -11.31 -5.46
CA ALA A 86 0.33 -9.98 -5.48
C ALA A 86 1.39 -8.90 -5.21
N ARG A 87 2.27 -9.14 -4.23
CA ARG A 87 3.37 -8.23 -3.88
C ARG A 87 4.44 -8.13 -4.98
N GLN A 88 4.83 -9.26 -5.58
CA GLN A 88 5.77 -9.26 -6.71
C GLN A 88 5.21 -8.54 -7.93
N THR A 89 3.93 -8.74 -8.24
CA THR A 89 3.27 -8.01 -9.33
C THR A 89 3.18 -6.53 -8.99
N PHE A 90 2.78 -6.20 -7.76
CA PHE A 90 2.67 -4.81 -7.29
C PHE A 90 3.98 -4.04 -7.46
N THR A 91 5.09 -4.54 -6.91
CA THR A 91 6.38 -3.84 -6.99
C THR A 91 6.85 -3.67 -8.44
N LYS A 92 6.82 -4.75 -9.23
CA LYS A 92 7.29 -4.76 -10.63
C LYS A 92 6.48 -3.83 -11.53
N GLU A 93 5.16 -3.92 -11.46
CA GLU A 93 4.30 -3.11 -12.31
C GLU A 93 4.29 -1.66 -11.87
N THR A 94 4.43 -1.37 -10.56
CA THR A 94 4.49 0.02 -10.10
C THR A 94 5.72 0.73 -10.63
N VAL A 95 6.93 0.15 -10.49
CA VAL A 95 8.14 0.80 -11.02
C VAL A 95 8.15 0.86 -12.56
N LYS A 96 7.52 -0.11 -13.23
CA LYS A 96 7.32 -0.08 -14.68
C LYS A 96 6.43 1.10 -15.08
N GLN A 97 5.24 1.21 -14.50
CA GLN A 97 4.29 2.29 -14.78
C GLN A 97 4.87 3.67 -14.42
N MET A 98 5.61 3.75 -13.33
CA MET A 98 6.32 4.97 -12.95
C MET A 98 7.30 5.42 -14.04
N MET A 99 8.14 4.52 -14.55
CA MET A 99 9.14 4.86 -15.58
C MET A 99 8.52 5.05 -16.97
N ASP A 100 7.53 4.25 -17.37
CA ASP A 100 6.89 4.35 -18.68
C ASP A 100 6.12 5.68 -18.84
N ASN A 101 5.55 6.19 -17.74
CA ASN A 101 4.82 7.46 -17.72
C ASN A 101 5.70 8.67 -17.37
N ASN A 102 6.97 8.45 -17.01
CA ASN A 102 7.90 9.53 -16.70
C ASN A 102 8.19 10.39 -17.95
N LYS A 103 7.96 11.70 -17.84
CA LYS A 103 8.28 12.68 -18.89
C LYS A 103 9.51 13.52 -18.57
N ASP A 104 10.08 13.36 -17.39
CA ASP A 104 11.28 14.06 -16.97
C ASP A 104 12.53 13.24 -17.34
N PRO A 105 13.34 13.69 -18.32
CA PRO A 105 14.50 12.92 -18.78
C PRO A 105 15.62 12.81 -17.74
N THR A 106 15.55 13.61 -16.67
CA THR A 106 16.56 13.70 -15.63
C THR A 106 16.30 12.71 -14.48
N ILE A 107 15.14 12.04 -14.48
CA ILE A 107 14.86 10.83 -13.70
C ILE A 107 15.46 9.62 -14.43
N VAL A 108 16.31 8.86 -13.75
CA VAL A 108 17.05 7.74 -14.31
C VAL A 108 16.62 6.38 -13.76
N ALA A 109 15.88 6.37 -12.65
CA ALA A 109 15.32 5.15 -12.07
C ALA A 109 14.05 5.41 -11.25
N ALA A 110 13.31 4.34 -11.01
CA ALA A 110 12.25 4.25 -10.01
C ALA A 110 12.50 3.03 -9.11
N ALA A 111 12.17 3.15 -7.84
CA ALA A 111 12.27 2.11 -6.83
C ALA A 111 10.96 1.99 -6.07
N CYS A 112 10.55 0.77 -5.72
CA CYS A 112 9.49 0.49 -4.75
C CYS A 112 9.99 -0.53 -3.75
N TYR A 113 10.04 -0.18 -2.47
CA TYR A 113 10.62 -1.01 -1.42
C TYR A 113 9.85 -0.97 -0.10
N ASN A 114 9.73 -2.10 0.60
CA ASN A 114 8.97 -2.17 1.86
C ASN A 114 9.82 -2.38 3.13
N LYS A 115 11.15 -2.26 3.03
CA LYS A 115 12.09 -2.35 4.16
C LYS A 115 12.90 -1.06 4.31
N GLY A 116 13.84 -1.04 5.25
CA GLY A 116 14.76 0.08 5.46
C GLY A 116 15.74 0.23 4.30
N TYR A 117 16.01 1.47 3.94
CA TYR A 117 16.96 1.83 2.88
C TYR A 117 17.66 3.14 3.22
N ARG A 118 18.80 3.37 2.59
CA ARG A 118 19.56 4.61 2.66
C ARG A 118 19.76 5.17 1.26
N LEU A 119 19.93 6.48 1.19
CA LEU A 119 20.14 7.22 -0.06
C LEU A 119 21.45 7.98 0.00
N GLN A 120 22.19 8.03 -1.11
CA GLN A 120 23.37 8.88 -1.19
C GLN A 120 22.99 10.36 -1.13
N ASN A 121 21.93 10.73 -1.83
CA ASN A 121 21.45 12.10 -1.93
C ASN A 121 19.92 12.12 -1.95
N GLU A 122 19.31 12.50 -0.83
CA GLU A 122 17.85 12.60 -0.69
C GLU A 122 17.27 13.70 -1.60
N GLN A 123 18.02 14.76 -1.90
CA GLN A 123 17.60 15.83 -2.80
C GLN A 123 17.50 15.36 -4.27
N ASN A 124 18.15 14.25 -4.62
CA ASN A 124 18.04 13.60 -5.94
C ASN A 124 16.95 12.51 -5.98
N ILE A 125 15.97 12.60 -5.07
CA ILE A 125 14.76 11.80 -5.09
C ILE A 125 13.57 12.66 -5.47
N ASP A 126 12.63 12.06 -6.20
CA ASP A 126 11.39 12.71 -6.56
C ASP A 126 10.18 11.77 -6.36
N GLY A 127 8.99 12.34 -6.22
CA GLY A 127 7.73 11.59 -6.19
C GLY A 127 7.59 10.54 -5.08
N LYS A 128 8.34 10.64 -3.97
CA LYS A 128 8.23 9.68 -2.85
C LYS A 128 6.78 9.57 -2.40
N THR A 129 6.25 8.35 -2.48
CA THR A 129 4.86 8.00 -2.21
C THR A 129 4.85 6.73 -1.36
N SER A 130 4.32 6.83 -0.15
CA SER A 130 4.14 5.68 0.73
C SER A 130 2.79 5.00 0.45
N VAL A 131 2.79 3.68 0.39
CA VAL A 131 1.66 2.87 -0.03
C VAL A 131 1.43 1.77 0.99
N ASN A 132 0.26 1.77 1.61
CA ASN A 132 -0.21 0.67 2.46
C ASN A 132 -0.91 -0.38 1.61
N PHE A 133 -0.29 -1.56 1.55
CA PHE A 133 -0.71 -2.73 0.79
C PHE A 133 -1.31 -3.76 1.75
N LYS A 134 -2.54 -4.19 1.50
CA LYS A 134 -3.26 -5.17 2.34
C LYS A 134 -3.85 -6.29 1.51
N LEU A 135 -3.84 -7.52 2.04
CA LEU A 135 -4.57 -8.66 1.49
C LEU A 135 -5.09 -9.50 2.66
N GLY A 136 -6.40 -9.47 2.90
CA GLY A 136 -6.98 -10.03 4.13
C GLY A 136 -6.34 -9.41 5.38
N ALA A 137 -5.83 -10.25 6.28
CA ALA A 137 -5.12 -9.82 7.49
C ALA A 137 -3.65 -9.41 7.25
N LEU A 138 -3.07 -9.77 6.09
CA LEU A 138 -1.68 -9.48 5.77
C LEU A 138 -1.55 -8.05 5.26
N HIS A 139 -0.51 -7.35 5.71
CA HIS A 139 -0.25 -5.99 5.27
C HIS A 139 1.24 -5.66 5.26
N THR A 140 1.61 -4.67 4.45
CA THR A 140 2.95 -4.08 4.42
C THR A 140 2.89 -2.68 3.82
N ASN A 141 3.87 -1.83 4.11
CA ASN A 141 3.96 -0.52 3.45
C ASN A 141 5.17 -0.47 2.52
N TYR A 142 4.98 0.03 1.31
CA TYR A 142 6.04 0.31 0.35
C TYR A 142 6.29 1.81 0.27
N ASP A 143 7.54 2.19 0.11
CA ASP A 143 7.92 3.50 -0.37
C ASP A 143 8.30 3.38 -1.85
N CYS A 144 7.56 4.09 -2.70
CA CYS A 144 7.81 4.18 -4.13
C CYS A 144 8.32 5.58 -4.48
N MET A 145 9.43 5.67 -5.22
CA MET A 145 10.06 6.96 -5.54
C MET A 145 10.86 6.91 -6.84
N TYR A 146 11.13 8.08 -7.40
CA TYR A 146 12.04 8.28 -8.52
C TYR A 146 13.43 8.69 -8.02
N LEU A 147 14.46 8.36 -8.80
CA LEU A 147 15.85 8.71 -8.55
C LEU A 147 16.43 9.46 -9.74
N ARG A 148 17.19 10.52 -9.45
CA ARG A 148 18.03 11.26 -10.40
C ARG A 148 19.50 10.88 -10.19
N ALA A 149 20.32 10.98 -11.22
CA ALA A 149 21.78 10.82 -11.09
C ALA A 149 22.46 12.17 -10.75
N PRO A 150 23.58 12.17 -10.02
CA PRO A 150 24.20 11.02 -9.36
C PRO A 150 23.48 10.67 -8.05
N ASN A 151 23.26 9.38 -7.77
CA ASN A 151 22.68 8.91 -6.52
C ASN A 151 22.94 7.41 -6.31
N ALA A 152 22.74 6.92 -5.10
CA ALA A 152 22.70 5.50 -4.79
C ALA A 152 21.56 5.18 -3.83
N PHE A 153 20.96 4.01 -4.02
CA PHE A 153 19.95 3.42 -3.15
C PHE A 153 20.55 2.17 -2.53
N TRP A 154 20.75 2.20 -1.22
CA TRP A 154 21.28 1.08 -0.47
C TRP A 154 20.17 0.41 0.33
N THR A 155 20.08 -0.90 0.23
CA THR A 155 19.09 -1.70 0.94
C THR A 155 19.64 -2.15 2.29
N ASP A 156 18.80 -2.14 3.33
CA ASP A 156 19.19 -2.65 4.65
C ASP A 156 18.81 -4.14 4.85
N SER A 157 18.15 -4.76 3.85
CA SER A 157 17.57 -6.09 3.95
C SER A 157 17.30 -6.71 2.56
N ASP A 158 16.77 -7.95 2.52
CA ASP A 158 16.57 -8.75 1.30
C ASP A 158 15.90 -8.00 0.14
N GLY A 159 16.55 -8.06 -1.03
CA GLY A 159 16.11 -7.46 -2.30
C GLY A 159 15.18 -8.33 -3.16
N GLY A 160 14.60 -9.41 -2.63
CA GLY A 160 13.67 -10.25 -3.41
C GLY A 160 12.48 -9.45 -3.97
N TYR A 161 11.97 -9.83 -5.14
CA TYR A 161 10.94 -9.04 -5.86
C TYR A 161 9.68 -8.72 -5.06
N GLN A 162 9.33 -9.53 -4.06
CA GLN A 162 8.20 -9.25 -3.18
C GLN A 162 8.43 -8.00 -2.31
N ASN A 163 9.68 -7.67 -2.03
CA ASN A 163 10.07 -6.52 -1.23
C ASN A 163 10.49 -5.35 -2.11
N LEU A 164 11.32 -5.61 -3.11
CA LEU A 164 12.02 -4.60 -3.89
C LEU A 164 11.78 -4.79 -5.39
N ALA A 165 11.53 -3.69 -6.10
CA ALA A 165 11.74 -3.66 -7.53
C ALA A 165 12.41 -2.34 -7.91
N TYR A 166 13.23 -2.41 -8.95
CA TYR A 166 13.74 -1.24 -9.66
C TYR A 166 13.32 -1.29 -11.12
N ARG A 167 13.19 -0.10 -11.71
CA ARG A 167 13.18 0.10 -13.14
C ARG A 167 14.12 1.26 -13.43
N TYR A 168 15.14 1.04 -14.24
CA TYR A 168 16.22 2.02 -14.41
C TYR A 168 16.74 2.04 -15.83
N THR A 169 17.37 3.17 -16.18
CA THR A 169 18.07 3.38 -17.45
C THR A 169 19.52 2.90 -17.36
N LYS A 170 20.26 2.96 -18.47
CA LYS A 170 21.70 2.63 -18.52
C LYS A 170 22.60 3.52 -17.64
N ALA A 171 22.08 4.60 -17.06
CA ALA A 171 22.81 5.44 -16.11
C ALA A 171 23.00 4.74 -14.76
N CYS A 172 22.26 3.66 -14.48
CA CYS A 172 22.33 2.93 -13.23
C CYS A 172 22.85 1.49 -13.40
N SER A 173 23.50 0.99 -12.35
CA SER A 173 23.98 -0.37 -12.21
C SER A 173 23.40 -0.99 -10.94
N PHE A 174 22.87 -2.20 -11.06
CA PHE A 174 22.33 -2.98 -9.94
C PHE A 174 23.37 -3.97 -9.45
N ASP A 175 23.58 -4.00 -8.15
CA ASP A 175 24.38 -5.02 -7.47
C ASP A 175 23.45 -6.13 -6.95
N SER A 176 23.55 -7.32 -7.53
CA SER A 176 22.72 -8.45 -7.14
C SER A 176 23.12 -9.09 -5.80
N GLU A 177 24.33 -8.83 -5.31
CA GLU A 177 24.79 -9.37 -4.03
C GLU A 177 24.13 -8.61 -2.87
N THR A 178 24.10 -7.29 -2.97
CA THR A 178 23.57 -6.40 -1.92
C THR A 178 22.11 -6.02 -2.15
N GLY A 179 21.65 -5.96 -3.40
CA GLY A 179 20.35 -5.39 -3.76
C GLY A 179 20.40 -3.88 -4.02
N ASP A 180 21.59 -3.31 -4.07
CA ASP A 180 21.81 -1.87 -4.17
C ASP A 180 21.76 -1.38 -5.62
N LEU A 181 21.38 -0.11 -5.80
CA LEU A 181 21.37 0.56 -7.10
C LEU A 181 22.27 1.78 -7.05
N THR A 182 23.24 1.87 -7.96
CA THR A 182 24.10 3.05 -8.13
C THR A 182 23.80 3.71 -9.47
N CYS A 183 23.58 5.03 -9.49
CA CYS A 183 23.29 5.82 -10.68
C CYS A 183 24.32 6.95 -10.84
N ASN A 184 24.99 7.01 -12.00
CA ASN A 184 26.08 7.94 -12.31
C ASN A 184 25.70 8.97 -13.37
#